data_AF-A0A2S5RHE5-F1
#
_entry.id   AF-A0A2S5RHE5-F1
#
_cell.length_a   1.000
_cell.length_b   1.000
_cell.length_c   1.000
_cell.angle_alpha   90.00
_cell.angle_beta   90.00
_cell.angle_gamma   90.00
#
_symmetry.space_group_name_H-M   'P 1'
#
loop_
_entity.id
_entity.type
_entity.pdbx_description
1 polymer ?
#
loop_
_entity_poly.entity_id
_entity_poly.type
_entity_poly.pdbx_seq_one_letter_code
_entity_poly.pdbx_strand_id
1 'polypeptide(L)'
;MSFLNKKYSVEVSNKISPEDHIILINLYQPLIGASAIGVYNTLIFESSWTKKMKSAVFEIERLIKLTNISEKRLKTSLSKLTKLELLKVYKEKSTSNIVFIVNKPLSAKKFLNNHKLKELLFEALDCDNFESTMFFFKEKTTFTINEEYIDIEKELFDPSDKFLSQLDLRLNKSEYKNEVFNNHSLKDFEIEQIRTMQSNNWVTYYNMCIGINPNDITINAINKLKKDFEFNDDIVNCLIYYSYIRNNKNFIFRYVSKIAETIYMKKMNSVYLVHNFLSSISFKKTSSVKFVESSVMQSPTKIIEASNVVLNDNIEIEW
;
A
#
# COMPACT_ATOMS: atom_id res chain seq x y z
N MET A 1 46.68 9.71 7.02
CA MET A 1 45.90 10.48 6.04
C MET A 1 44.44 10.43 6.42
N SER A 2 43.80 11.61 6.56
CA SER A 2 42.37 11.74 6.89
C SER A 2 41.50 11.08 5.81
N PHE A 3 40.36 10.50 6.23
CA PHE A 3 39.32 9.99 5.32
C PHE A 3 38.87 11.07 4.33
N LEU A 4 38.82 12.34 4.75
CA LEU A 4 38.36 13.46 3.93
C LEU A 4 39.25 13.75 2.73
N ASN A 5 40.56 13.51 2.84
CA ASN A 5 41.54 13.82 1.80
C ASN A 5 41.65 12.67 0.77
N LYS A 6 40.80 11.64 0.88
CA LYS A 6 40.73 10.59 -0.12
C LYS A 6 39.91 11.08 -1.30
N LYS A 7 40.41 10.82 -2.51
CA LYS A 7 39.65 11.07 -3.73
C LYS A 7 38.56 10.03 -3.88
N TYR A 8 37.46 10.42 -4.50
CA TYR A 8 36.35 9.53 -4.78
C TYR A 8 35.87 9.58 -6.23
N SER A 9 35.27 8.46 -6.65
CA SER A 9 34.45 8.34 -7.85
C SER A 9 33.07 7.84 -7.48
N VAL A 10 32.07 8.15 -8.31
CA VAL A 10 30.69 7.68 -8.11
C VAL A 10 30.17 6.99 -9.36
N GLU A 11 29.62 5.80 -9.17
CA GLU A 11 28.87 5.05 -10.16
C GLU A 11 27.43 4.90 -9.70
N VAL A 12 26.49 5.02 -10.64
CA VAL A 12 25.07 4.81 -10.38
C VAL A 12 24.65 3.57 -11.15
N SER A 13 24.22 2.52 -10.44
CA SER A 13 23.97 1.20 -11.04
C SER A 13 22.86 1.25 -12.11
N ASN A 14 21.84 2.07 -11.87
CA ASN A 14 20.67 2.21 -12.74
C ASN A 14 20.12 3.64 -12.69
N LYS A 15 19.46 4.10 -13.76
CA LYS A 15 18.83 5.43 -13.79
C LYS A 15 17.76 5.55 -12.71
N ILE A 16 17.95 6.43 -11.73
CA ILE A 16 16.96 6.75 -10.70
C ILE A 16 15.81 7.53 -11.34
N SER A 17 14.57 7.07 -11.15
CA SER A 17 13.36 7.71 -11.69
C SER A 17 12.67 8.60 -10.65
N PRO A 18 11.71 9.46 -11.06
CA PRO A 18 10.91 10.23 -10.12
C PRO A 18 10.17 9.35 -9.09
N GLU A 19 9.69 8.17 -9.49
CA GLU A 19 9.01 7.22 -8.61
C GLU A 19 9.95 6.66 -7.53
N ASP A 20 11.23 6.44 -7.88
CA ASP A 20 12.25 6.06 -6.90
C ASP A 20 12.44 7.17 -5.85
N HIS A 21 12.36 8.44 -6.24
CA HIS A 21 12.44 9.56 -5.29
C HIS A 21 11.24 9.64 -4.35
N ILE A 22 10.04 9.34 -4.84
CA ILE A 22 8.84 9.22 -4.01
C ILE A 22 9.05 8.14 -2.94
N ILE A 23 9.61 6.99 -3.32
CA ILE A 23 9.95 5.91 -2.38
C ILE A 23 11.01 6.35 -1.37
N LEU A 24 12.06 7.02 -1.83
CA LEU A 24 13.14 7.50 -0.95
C LEU A 24 12.61 8.46 0.11
N ILE A 25 11.72 9.38 -0.25
CA ILE A 25 11.17 10.38 0.66
C ILE A 25 10.18 9.76 1.63
N ASN A 26 9.26 8.90 1.17
CA ASN A 26 8.17 8.42 2.00
C ASN A 26 8.51 7.14 2.78
N LEU A 27 9.43 6.30 2.28
CA LEU A 27 9.77 5.01 2.93
C LEU A 27 11.17 5.03 3.58
N TYR A 28 12.18 5.60 2.92
CA TYR A 28 13.55 5.56 3.45
C TYR A 28 13.88 6.73 4.37
N GLN A 29 13.48 7.96 4.01
CA GLN A 29 13.80 9.16 4.80
C GLN A 29 13.37 9.06 6.27
N PRO A 30 12.19 8.51 6.62
CA PRO A 30 11.83 8.31 8.03
C PRO A 30 12.85 7.46 8.80
N LEU A 31 13.45 6.46 8.13
CA LEU A 31 14.42 5.54 8.74
C LEU A 31 15.82 6.15 8.87
N ILE A 32 16.29 6.83 7.82
CA ILE A 32 17.69 7.25 7.73
C ILE A 32 17.92 8.76 7.92
N GLY A 33 16.85 9.55 7.84
CA GLY A 33 16.84 11.00 8.01
C GLY A 33 17.24 11.75 6.73
N ALA A 34 16.81 13.02 6.66
CA ALA A 34 17.02 13.89 5.50
C ALA A 34 18.50 14.06 5.12
N SER A 35 19.43 14.07 6.08
CA SER A 35 20.86 14.18 5.78
C SER A 35 21.39 13.00 4.97
N ALA A 36 20.90 11.78 5.19
CA ALA A 36 21.32 10.61 4.42
C ALA A 36 20.75 10.64 3.01
N ILE A 37 19.48 11.05 2.86
CA ILE A 37 18.86 11.26 1.55
C ILE A 37 19.55 12.38 0.76
N GLY A 38 19.93 13.46 1.43
CA GLY A 38 20.71 14.55 0.84
C GLY A 38 22.04 14.06 0.29
N VAL A 39 22.81 13.30 1.09
CA VAL A 39 24.07 12.68 0.64
C VAL A 39 23.85 11.75 -0.56
N TYR A 40 22.81 10.91 -0.52
CA TYR A 40 22.46 10.02 -1.63
C TYR A 40 22.19 10.79 -2.93
N ASN A 41 21.37 11.84 -2.87
CA ASN A 41 21.09 12.69 -4.03
C ASN A 41 22.37 13.41 -4.53
N THR A 42 23.19 13.95 -3.63
CA THR A 42 24.46 14.59 -3.99
C THR A 42 25.39 13.61 -4.73
N LEU A 43 25.48 12.35 -4.29
CA LEU A 43 26.29 11.34 -4.96
C LEU A 43 25.77 11.04 -6.39
N ILE A 44 24.44 10.97 -6.59
CA ILE A 44 23.85 10.80 -7.93
C ILE A 44 24.32 11.91 -8.87
N PHE A 45 24.23 13.18 -8.44
CA PHE A 45 24.69 14.31 -9.25
C PHE A 45 26.19 14.25 -9.52
N GLU A 46 26.98 13.93 -8.48
CA GLU A 46 28.44 13.84 -8.58
C GLU A 46 28.93 12.72 -9.53
N SER A 47 28.11 11.68 -9.77
CA SER A 47 28.43 10.65 -10.77
C SER A 47 28.61 11.21 -12.19
N SER A 48 27.98 12.34 -12.49
CA SER A 48 28.13 13.03 -13.78
C SER A 48 29.55 13.52 -13.99
N TRP A 49 30.23 13.96 -12.91
CA TRP A 49 31.62 14.39 -12.97
C TRP A 49 32.57 13.22 -13.18
N THR A 50 32.35 12.11 -12.47
CA THR A 50 33.13 10.88 -12.67
C THR A 50 33.04 10.39 -14.12
N LYS A 51 31.84 10.40 -14.72
CA LYS A 51 31.64 10.03 -16.13
C LYS A 51 32.36 10.97 -17.10
N LYS A 52 32.26 12.29 -16.89
CA LYS A 52 32.90 13.30 -17.74
C LYS A 52 34.44 13.25 -17.67
N MET A 53 34.98 13.09 -16.47
CA MET A 53 36.42 13.16 -16.22
C MET A 53 37.12 11.80 -16.30
N LYS A 54 36.36 10.70 -16.34
CA LYS A 54 36.85 9.30 -16.35
C LYS A 54 37.85 8.99 -15.22
N SER A 55 37.76 9.70 -14.09
CA SER A 55 38.69 9.56 -12.98
C SER A 55 38.10 10.10 -11.68
N ALA A 56 38.66 9.67 -10.55
CA ALA A 56 38.39 10.24 -9.23
C ALA A 56 39.13 11.58 -9.09
N VAL A 57 38.42 12.68 -9.31
CA VAL A 57 39.00 14.04 -9.32
C VAL A 57 38.90 14.70 -7.95
N PHE A 58 37.77 14.56 -7.29
CA PHE A 58 37.45 15.31 -6.08
C PHE A 58 37.74 14.52 -4.81
N GLU A 59 38.11 15.24 -3.75
CA GLU A 59 38.27 14.70 -2.40
C GLU A 59 36.94 14.66 -1.65
N ILE A 60 36.80 13.73 -0.71
CA ILE A 60 35.56 13.52 0.07
C ILE A 60 35.14 14.78 0.85
N GLU A 61 36.07 15.66 1.20
CA GLU A 61 35.75 16.98 1.79
C GLU A 61 34.75 17.80 0.94
N ARG A 62 34.73 17.61 -0.39
CA ARG A 62 33.73 18.23 -1.27
C ARG A 62 32.30 17.85 -0.88
N LEU A 63 32.05 16.61 -0.48
CA LEU A 63 30.71 16.16 -0.07
C LEU A 63 30.23 16.91 1.18
N ILE A 64 31.13 17.20 2.12
CA ILE A 64 30.83 18.05 3.29
C ILE A 64 30.42 19.45 2.85
N LYS A 65 31.17 20.05 1.92
CA LYS A 65 30.88 21.40 1.40
C LYS A 65 29.55 21.45 0.66
N LEU A 66 29.24 20.46 -0.17
CA LEU A 66 28.00 20.40 -0.95
C LEU A 66 26.76 20.14 -0.10
N THR A 67 26.87 19.26 0.90
CA THR A 67 25.74 18.89 1.76
C THR A 67 25.61 19.77 3.00
N ASN A 68 26.63 20.58 3.29
CA ASN A 68 26.73 21.42 4.49
C ASN A 68 26.52 20.63 5.81
N ILE A 69 27.17 19.46 5.93
CA ILE A 69 27.12 18.62 7.14
C ILE A 69 28.52 18.32 7.68
N SER A 70 28.65 18.15 8.99
CA SER A 70 29.91 17.72 9.62
C SER A 70 30.41 16.36 9.11
N GLU A 71 31.72 16.09 9.23
CA GLU A 71 32.31 14.78 8.92
C GLU A 71 31.63 13.62 9.68
N LYS A 72 31.31 13.82 10.97
CA LYS A 72 30.61 12.83 11.78
C LYS A 72 29.23 12.49 11.19
N ARG A 73 28.48 13.51 10.77
CA ARG A 73 27.18 13.32 10.10
C ARG A 73 27.33 12.64 8.74
N LEU A 74 28.32 13.02 7.94
CA LEU A 74 28.59 12.37 6.65
C LEU A 74 28.88 10.87 6.84
N LYS A 75 29.77 10.50 7.75
CA LYS A 75 30.08 9.09 8.06
C LYS A 75 28.84 8.32 8.51
N THR A 76 28.01 8.94 9.35
CA THR A 76 26.75 8.34 9.82
C THR A 76 25.77 8.14 8.66
N SER A 77 25.61 9.15 7.79
CA SER A 77 24.77 9.08 6.59
C SER A 77 25.21 7.97 5.64
N LEU A 78 26.51 7.91 5.32
CA LEU A 78 27.07 6.85 4.46
C LEU A 78 26.83 5.46 5.08
N SER A 79 27.04 5.31 6.39
CA SER A 79 26.78 4.04 7.09
C SER A 79 25.31 3.61 7.00
N LYS A 80 24.36 4.55 7.21
CA LYS A 80 22.92 4.28 7.10
C LYS A 80 22.54 3.86 5.68
N LEU A 81 23.04 4.56 4.66
CA LEU A 81 22.80 4.21 3.25
C LEU A 81 23.34 2.82 2.91
N THR A 82 24.53 2.46 3.41
CA THR A 82 25.11 1.14 3.19
C THR A 82 24.35 0.03 3.90
N LYS A 83 23.88 0.26 5.13
CA LYS A 83 23.05 -0.73 5.87
C LYS A 83 21.74 -1.05 5.15
N LEU A 84 21.17 -0.09 4.42
CA LEU A 84 19.95 -0.29 3.62
C LEU A 84 20.22 -0.61 2.15
N GLU A 85 21.47 -0.95 1.81
CA GLU A 85 21.93 -1.32 0.47
C GLU A 85 21.72 -0.27 -0.63
N LEU A 86 21.35 0.96 -0.27
CA LEU A 86 21.28 2.11 -1.19
C LEU A 86 22.66 2.55 -1.68
N LEU A 87 23.72 2.18 -0.95
CA LEU A 87 25.09 2.56 -1.25
C LEU A 87 26.06 1.42 -0.95
N LYS A 88 26.93 1.10 -1.90
CA LYS A 88 28.12 0.27 -1.66
C LYS A 88 29.37 1.14 -1.74
N VAL A 89 30.34 0.86 -0.88
CA VAL A 89 31.59 1.63 -0.79
C VAL A 89 32.76 0.68 -0.95
N TYR A 90 33.63 0.96 -1.92
CA TYR A 90 34.84 0.19 -2.19
C TYR A 90 36.08 1.07 -2.08
N LYS A 91 37.22 0.42 -1.93
CA LYS A 91 38.54 1.06 -2.02
C LYS A 91 39.30 0.43 -3.17
N GLU A 92 39.73 1.26 -4.11
CA GLU A 92 40.54 0.81 -5.23
C GLU A 92 41.95 0.42 -4.73
N LYS A 93 42.44 -0.76 -5.12
CA LYS A 93 43.73 -1.28 -4.61
C LYS A 93 44.93 -0.49 -5.13
N SER A 94 44.89 -0.03 -6.38
CA SER A 94 45.98 0.68 -7.07
C SER A 94 46.19 2.09 -6.53
N THR A 95 45.12 2.87 -6.42
CA THR A 95 45.17 4.29 -6.08
C THR A 95 44.80 4.58 -4.62
N SER A 96 44.20 3.61 -3.91
CA SER A 96 43.54 3.83 -2.62
C SER A 96 42.39 4.84 -2.65
N ASN A 97 41.85 5.16 -3.83
CA ASN A 97 40.65 5.99 -3.99
C ASN A 97 39.40 5.26 -3.50
N ILE A 98 38.38 6.02 -3.10
CA ILE A 98 37.09 5.48 -2.68
C ILE A 98 36.14 5.44 -3.88
N VAL A 99 35.42 4.34 -4.04
CA VAL A 99 34.41 4.18 -5.10
C VAL A 99 33.04 4.02 -4.45
N PHE A 100 32.14 4.95 -4.72
CA PHE A 100 30.75 4.89 -4.28
C PHE A 100 29.88 4.30 -5.40
N ILE A 101 29.17 3.21 -5.12
CA ILE A 101 28.16 2.63 -6.02
C ILE A 101 26.78 2.91 -5.45
N VAL A 102 26.05 3.80 -6.09
CA VAL A 102 24.68 4.19 -5.73
C VAL A 102 23.70 3.22 -6.38
N ASN A 103 22.88 2.56 -5.55
CA ASN A 103 21.87 1.61 -5.99
C ASN A 103 20.47 2.23 -5.90
N LYS A 104 19.56 1.77 -6.76
CA LYS A 104 18.13 2.12 -6.64
C LYS A 104 17.54 1.67 -5.29
N PRO A 105 16.54 2.40 -4.77
CA PRO A 105 15.72 1.88 -3.69
C PRO A 105 14.97 0.63 -4.14
N LEU A 106 14.50 -0.15 -3.16
CA LEU A 106 13.53 -1.22 -3.43
C LEU A 106 12.23 -0.59 -3.95
N SER A 107 11.49 -1.32 -4.79
CA SER A 107 10.12 -0.91 -5.11
C SER A 107 9.27 -0.85 -3.84
N ALA A 108 8.26 0.01 -3.80
CA ALA A 108 7.37 0.15 -2.64
C ALA A 108 6.83 -1.22 -2.18
N LYS A 109 6.37 -2.06 -3.12
CA LYS A 109 5.92 -3.43 -2.83
C LYS A 109 7.00 -4.29 -2.16
N LYS A 110 8.23 -4.28 -2.65
CA LYS A 110 9.34 -5.06 -2.07
C LYS A 110 9.73 -4.55 -0.69
N PHE A 111 9.75 -3.23 -0.50
CA PHE A 111 10.03 -2.60 0.79
C PHE A 111 8.96 -2.96 1.82
N LEU A 112 7.67 -2.76 1.48
CA LEU A 112 6.54 -2.97 2.38
C LEU A 112 6.27 -4.45 2.68
N ASN A 113 6.69 -5.36 1.81
CA ASN A 113 6.64 -6.80 2.09
C ASN A 113 7.78 -7.28 3.01
N ASN A 114 8.81 -6.46 3.25
CA ASN A 114 9.86 -6.79 4.20
C ASN A 114 9.40 -6.42 5.61
N HIS A 115 9.12 -7.44 6.43
CA HIS A 115 8.62 -7.26 7.81
C HIS A 115 9.48 -6.29 8.62
N LYS A 116 10.81 -6.44 8.58
CA LYS A 116 11.73 -5.62 9.38
C LYS A 116 11.72 -4.16 8.93
N LEU A 117 11.72 -3.90 7.62
CA LEU A 117 11.68 -2.52 7.11
C LEU A 117 10.33 -1.85 7.38
N LYS A 118 9.24 -2.62 7.29
CA LYS A 118 7.89 -2.14 7.60
C LYS A 118 7.73 -1.83 9.09
N GLU A 119 8.25 -2.68 9.96
CA GLU A 119 8.26 -2.47 11.42
C GLU A 119 9.08 -1.24 11.79
N LEU A 120 10.30 -1.10 11.27
CA LEU A 120 11.12 0.10 11.46
C LEU A 120 10.42 1.37 10.94
N LEU A 121 9.67 1.27 9.84
CA LEU A 121 8.90 2.39 9.31
C LEU A 121 7.74 2.77 10.22
N PHE A 122 7.07 1.79 10.82
CA PHE A 122 6.02 2.00 11.82
C PHE A 122 6.57 2.53 13.15
N GLU A 123 7.82 2.23 13.52
CA GLU A 123 8.45 2.83 14.70
C GLU A 123 8.90 4.27 14.44
N ALA A 124 9.35 4.57 13.22
CA ALA A 124 9.84 5.88 12.83
C ALA A 124 8.70 6.88 12.56
N LEU A 125 7.52 6.39 12.18
CA LEU A 125 6.31 7.15 11.94
C LEU A 125 5.31 6.86 13.07
N ASP A 126 4.45 7.80 13.43
CA ASP A 126 3.28 7.44 14.25
C ASP A 126 2.24 6.67 13.41
N CYS A 127 1.19 6.18 14.06
CA CYS A 127 0.16 5.37 13.41
C CYS A 127 -0.45 6.08 12.19
N ASP A 128 -0.81 7.36 12.35
CA ASP A 128 -1.50 8.14 11.31
C ASP A 128 -0.60 8.41 10.10
N ASN A 129 0.67 8.79 10.31
CA ASN A 129 1.63 9.02 9.22
C ASN A 129 2.03 7.72 8.54
N PHE A 130 2.16 6.62 9.30
CA PHE A 130 2.39 5.30 8.73
C PHE A 130 1.21 4.87 7.86
N GLU A 131 -0.02 5.01 8.34
CA GLU A 131 -1.23 4.67 7.57
C GLU A 131 -1.37 5.51 6.30
N SER A 132 -1.14 6.82 6.40
CA SER A 132 -1.13 7.73 5.25
C SER A 132 -0.09 7.32 4.21
N THR A 133 1.11 6.95 4.66
CA THR A 133 2.19 6.43 3.80
C THR A 133 1.79 5.12 3.14
N MET A 134 1.21 4.19 3.91
CA MET A 134 0.70 2.93 3.38
C MET A 134 -0.42 3.15 2.37
N PHE A 135 -1.29 4.12 2.59
CA PHE A 135 -2.37 4.50 1.68
C PHE A 135 -1.82 5.12 0.39
N PHE A 136 -0.85 6.01 0.48
CA PHE A 136 -0.20 6.61 -0.67
C PHE A 136 0.42 5.56 -1.62
N PHE A 137 0.98 4.48 -1.06
CA PHE A 137 1.53 3.37 -1.83
C PHE A 137 0.53 2.23 -2.10
N LYS A 138 -0.73 2.33 -1.65
CA LYS A 138 -1.81 1.51 -2.20
C LYS A 138 -2.05 1.97 -3.62
N GLU A 139 -2.19 1.01 -4.54
CA GLU A 139 -2.35 1.28 -5.98
C GLU A 139 -3.38 2.39 -6.22
N LYS A 140 -3.00 3.38 -7.04
CA LYS A 140 -3.86 4.52 -7.40
C LYS A 140 -5.20 4.02 -7.92
N THR A 141 -6.29 4.55 -7.40
CA THR A 141 -7.60 4.51 -8.06
C THR A 141 -7.47 5.29 -9.37
N THR A 142 -7.40 4.59 -10.51
CA THR A 142 -7.60 5.23 -11.80
C THR A 142 -9.08 5.55 -11.96
N PHE A 143 -9.38 6.77 -12.40
CA PHE A 143 -10.72 7.10 -12.88
C PHE A 143 -11.00 6.25 -14.12
N THR A 144 -12.08 5.47 -14.08
CA THR A 144 -12.51 4.63 -15.22
C THR A 144 -13.76 5.26 -15.81
N ILE A 145 -13.69 5.67 -17.07
CA ILE A 145 -14.87 6.05 -17.86
C ILE A 145 -15.67 4.76 -18.05
N ASN A 146 -16.75 4.60 -17.30
CA ASN A 146 -17.72 3.51 -17.45
C ASN A 146 -18.78 3.89 -18.51
N GLU A 147 -19.76 3.01 -18.74
CA GLU A 147 -20.85 3.23 -19.71
C GLU A 147 -21.77 4.42 -19.36
N GLU A 148 -21.65 4.99 -18.15
CA GLU A 148 -22.43 6.15 -17.69
C GLU A 148 -21.79 7.49 -18.12
N TYR A 149 -20.56 7.48 -18.63
CA TYR A 149 -19.87 8.67 -19.12
C TYR A 149 -19.78 8.64 -20.65
N ILE A 150 -20.25 9.71 -21.28
CA ILE A 150 -20.18 9.90 -22.73
C ILE A 150 -18.98 10.80 -23.04
N ASP A 151 -18.15 10.37 -23.98
CA ASP A 151 -17.06 11.19 -24.51
C ASP A 151 -17.65 12.33 -25.38
N ILE A 152 -17.66 13.54 -24.83
CA ILE A 152 -18.16 14.75 -25.50
C ILE A 152 -17.05 15.57 -26.16
N GLU A 153 -15.81 15.04 -26.27
CA GLU A 153 -14.66 15.79 -26.78
C GLU A 153 -14.96 16.43 -28.15
N LYS A 154 -15.66 15.70 -29.03
CA LYS A 154 -16.06 16.19 -30.36
C LYS A 154 -17.22 17.17 -30.36
N GLU A 155 -18.04 17.18 -29.31
CA GLU A 155 -19.16 18.12 -29.14
C GLU A 155 -18.68 19.44 -28.52
N LEU A 156 -17.53 19.42 -27.83
CA LEU A 156 -16.95 20.57 -27.15
C LEU A 156 -16.09 21.44 -28.09
N PHE A 157 -15.53 20.86 -29.16
CA PHE A 157 -14.65 21.56 -30.09
C PHE A 157 -15.39 22.05 -31.35
N ASP A 158 -15.29 23.36 -31.62
CA ASP A 158 -15.79 23.93 -32.87
C ASP A 158 -14.87 23.52 -34.03
N PRO A 159 -15.34 22.73 -35.01
CA PRO A 159 -14.53 22.31 -36.15
C PRO A 159 -14.09 23.48 -37.04
N SER A 160 -14.63 24.69 -36.83
CA SER A 160 -14.24 25.92 -37.53
C SER A 160 -13.13 26.72 -36.83
N ASP A 161 -12.68 26.30 -35.64
CA ASP A 161 -11.59 26.97 -34.93
C ASP A 161 -10.27 26.86 -35.71
N LYS A 162 -9.90 27.98 -36.35
CA LYS A 162 -8.70 28.11 -37.17
C LYS A 162 -7.41 27.81 -36.41
N PHE A 163 -7.37 28.04 -35.10
CA PHE A 163 -6.18 27.76 -34.30
C PHE A 163 -5.90 26.25 -34.27
N LEU A 164 -6.93 25.43 -34.00
CA LEU A 164 -6.81 23.97 -33.93
C LEU A 164 -6.47 23.34 -35.29
N SER A 165 -6.99 23.91 -36.39
CA SER A 165 -6.70 23.43 -37.75
C SER A 165 -5.23 23.59 -38.18
N GLN A 166 -4.46 24.44 -37.49
CA GLN A 166 -3.04 24.69 -37.76
C GLN A 166 -2.11 23.86 -36.86
N LEU A 167 -2.63 23.21 -35.82
CA LEU A 167 -1.86 22.33 -34.94
C LEU A 167 -1.81 20.92 -35.54
N ASP A 168 -0.83 20.69 -36.43
CA ASP A 168 -0.54 19.34 -36.96
C ASP A 168 0.26 18.53 -35.91
N LEU A 169 -0.37 18.20 -34.78
CA LEU A 169 0.23 17.40 -33.71
C LEU A 169 0.14 15.91 -34.06
N ARG A 170 1.04 15.44 -34.93
CA ARG A 170 1.32 14.00 -35.05
C ARG A 170 2.07 13.51 -33.80
N LEU A 171 1.34 13.34 -32.71
CA LEU A 171 1.84 12.60 -31.54
C LEU A 171 1.88 11.11 -31.91
N ASN A 172 3.09 10.55 -31.96
CA ASN A 172 3.31 9.13 -32.18
C ASN A 172 2.60 8.31 -31.07
N LYS A 173 1.49 7.66 -31.41
CA LYS A 173 0.72 6.73 -30.53
C LYS A 173 1.55 5.58 -29.91
N SER A 174 2.81 5.41 -30.30
CA SER A 174 3.72 4.37 -29.78
C SER A 174 4.32 4.68 -28.41
N GLU A 175 4.28 5.93 -27.93
CA GLU A 175 4.89 6.26 -26.61
C GLU A 175 3.97 6.02 -25.41
N TYR A 176 2.67 5.82 -25.60
CA TYR A 176 1.68 5.72 -24.50
C TYR A 176 1.08 4.33 -24.27
N LYS A 177 1.54 3.28 -24.96
CA LYS A 177 0.98 1.92 -24.79
C LYS A 177 1.64 1.03 -23.73
N ASN A 178 2.68 1.50 -23.05
CA ASN A 178 3.38 0.69 -22.05
C ASN A 178 3.13 1.20 -20.63
N GLU A 179 1.89 1.18 -20.16
CA GLU A 179 1.59 1.22 -18.72
C GLU A 179 0.11 0.87 -18.43
N VAL A 180 -0.33 -0.33 -18.82
CA VAL A 180 -1.56 -0.91 -18.25
C VAL A 180 -1.21 -2.29 -17.68
N PHE A 181 -0.96 -2.31 -16.37
CA PHE A 181 -0.88 -3.54 -15.59
C PHE A 181 -2.29 -4.08 -15.36
N ASN A 182 -2.57 -5.27 -15.89
CA ASN A 182 -3.79 -6.03 -15.62
C ASN A 182 -3.76 -6.62 -14.20
N ASN A 183 -4.68 -6.19 -13.32
CA ASN A 183 -5.07 -6.86 -12.06
C ASN A 183 -6.49 -6.42 -11.56
N HIS A 184 -7.44 -6.17 -12.46
CA HIS A 184 -8.70 -5.44 -12.19
C HIS A 184 -9.96 -6.32 -12.03
N SER A 185 -10.09 -7.18 -11.02
CA SER A 185 -11.40 -7.85 -10.80
C SER A 185 -11.81 -8.08 -9.35
N LEU A 186 -10.93 -7.90 -8.37
CA LEU A 186 -11.23 -8.22 -6.96
C LEU A 186 -11.37 -6.99 -6.04
N LYS A 187 -10.83 -5.83 -6.43
CA LYS A 187 -10.74 -4.63 -5.57
C LYS A 187 -12.01 -3.76 -5.58
N ASP A 188 -12.74 -3.72 -6.69
CA ASP A 188 -13.95 -2.89 -6.80
C ASP A 188 -15.08 -3.42 -5.90
N PHE A 189 -15.15 -4.75 -5.75
CA PHE A 189 -16.08 -5.40 -4.82
C PHE A 189 -15.79 -5.01 -3.36
N GLU A 190 -14.52 -4.90 -2.94
CA GLU A 190 -14.16 -4.51 -1.57
C GLU A 190 -14.49 -3.05 -1.26
N ILE A 191 -14.31 -2.14 -2.22
CA ILE A 191 -14.64 -0.72 -2.04
C ILE A 191 -16.14 -0.51 -1.91
N GLU A 192 -16.92 -1.15 -2.79
CA GLU A 192 -18.37 -1.02 -2.75
C GLU A 192 -18.97 -1.63 -1.48
N GLN A 193 -18.38 -2.71 -0.99
CA GLN A 193 -18.76 -3.28 0.30
C GLN A 193 -18.49 -2.31 1.47
N ILE A 194 -17.34 -1.63 1.50
CA ILE A 194 -17.04 -0.64 2.55
C ILE A 194 -18.00 0.55 2.46
N ARG A 195 -18.28 1.08 1.25
CA ARG A 195 -19.27 2.15 1.06
C ARG A 195 -20.66 1.73 1.53
N THR A 196 -21.05 0.49 1.23
CA THR A 196 -22.33 -0.07 1.69
C THR A 196 -22.36 -0.18 3.22
N MET A 197 -21.26 -0.60 3.88
CA MET A 197 -21.17 -0.64 5.33
C MET A 197 -21.29 0.76 5.97
N GLN A 198 -20.73 1.80 5.35
CA GLN A 198 -20.76 3.16 5.89
C GLN A 198 -22.09 3.89 5.66
N SER A 199 -22.84 3.49 4.63
CA SER A 199 -24.06 4.20 4.22
C SER A 199 -25.33 3.61 4.84
N ASN A 200 -25.22 2.55 5.64
CA ASN A 200 -26.36 1.83 6.20
C ASN A 200 -26.25 1.73 7.73
N ASN A 201 -27.36 1.91 8.43
CA ASN A 201 -27.43 1.51 9.84
C ASN A 201 -27.33 -0.01 9.96
N TRP A 202 -26.98 -0.50 11.15
CA TRP A 202 -26.69 -1.91 11.34
C TRP A 202 -27.87 -2.86 11.13
N VAL A 203 -29.10 -2.40 11.39
CA VAL A 203 -30.32 -3.18 11.18
C VAL A 203 -30.58 -3.38 9.70
N THR A 204 -30.45 -2.30 8.91
CA THR A 204 -30.57 -2.34 7.45
C THR A 204 -29.50 -3.24 6.84
N TYR A 205 -28.24 -3.09 7.29
CA TYR A 205 -27.13 -3.89 6.78
C TYR A 205 -27.25 -5.39 7.16
N TYR A 206 -27.74 -5.69 8.36
CA TYR A 206 -28.06 -7.06 8.79
C TYR A 206 -29.09 -7.71 7.86
N ASN A 207 -30.18 -7.00 7.56
CA ASN A 207 -31.21 -7.48 6.64
C ASN A 207 -30.64 -7.66 5.21
N MET A 208 -29.78 -6.75 4.75
CA MET A 208 -29.09 -6.90 3.45
C MET A 208 -28.24 -8.18 3.37
N CYS A 209 -27.57 -8.56 4.46
CA CYS A 209 -26.76 -9.79 4.47
C CYS A 209 -27.60 -11.06 4.58
N ILE A 210 -28.57 -11.07 5.50
CA ILE A 210 -29.24 -12.29 5.98
C ILE A 210 -30.61 -12.49 5.28
N GLY A 211 -31.20 -11.44 4.72
CA GLY A 211 -32.52 -11.46 4.05
C GLY A 211 -33.72 -11.41 4.99
N ILE A 212 -33.50 -11.24 6.30
CA ILE A 212 -34.55 -11.05 7.31
C ILE A 212 -34.14 -9.98 8.32
N ASN A 213 -35.13 -9.31 8.91
CA ASN A 213 -34.89 -8.38 10.01
C ASN A 213 -34.34 -9.13 11.26
N PRO A 214 -33.45 -8.51 12.04
CA PRO A 214 -32.97 -9.10 13.28
C PRO A 214 -34.12 -9.21 14.30
N ASN A 215 -34.15 -10.29 15.07
CA ASN A 215 -35.10 -10.45 16.17
C ASN A 215 -34.66 -9.62 17.40
N ASP A 216 -35.56 -9.49 18.39
CA ASP A 216 -35.31 -8.68 19.60
C ASP A 216 -34.07 -9.13 20.38
N ILE A 217 -33.76 -10.42 20.38
CA ILE A 217 -32.58 -10.98 21.05
C ILE A 217 -31.31 -10.43 20.37
N THR A 218 -31.23 -10.51 19.05
CA THR A 218 -30.11 -9.98 18.26
C THR A 218 -29.99 -8.47 18.38
N ILE A 219 -31.12 -7.75 18.37
CA ILE A 219 -31.16 -6.29 18.59
C ILE A 219 -30.56 -5.92 19.94
N ASN A 220 -31.00 -6.57 21.01
CA ASN A 220 -30.49 -6.29 22.35
C ASN A 220 -29.00 -6.63 22.48
N ALA A 221 -28.56 -7.75 21.88
CA ALA A 221 -27.17 -8.18 21.92
C ALA A 221 -26.22 -7.22 21.17
N ILE A 222 -26.58 -6.78 19.96
CA ILE A 222 -25.76 -5.85 19.18
C ILE A 222 -25.77 -4.44 19.78
N ASN A 223 -26.92 -3.95 20.26
CA ASN A 223 -26.97 -2.65 20.93
C ASN A 223 -26.14 -2.62 22.22
N LYS A 224 -26.11 -3.73 22.97
CA LYS A 224 -25.21 -3.88 24.12
C LYS A 224 -23.75 -3.84 23.69
N LEU A 225 -23.37 -4.61 22.66
CA LEU A 225 -22.01 -4.64 22.12
C LEU A 225 -21.54 -3.25 21.65
N LYS A 226 -22.40 -2.52 20.94
CA LYS A 226 -22.11 -1.13 20.52
C LYS A 226 -21.80 -0.22 21.71
N LYS A 227 -22.56 -0.37 22.79
CA LYS A 227 -22.37 0.43 24.00
C LYS A 227 -21.10 0.03 24.75
N ASP A 228 -20.85 -1.27 24.89
CA ASP A 228 -19.72 -1.80 25.67
C ASP A 228 -18.36 -1.46 25.02
N PHE A 229 -18.31 -1.37 23.69
CA PHE A 229 -17.07 -1.09 22.94
C PHE A 229 -17.04 0.26 22.20
N GLU A 230 -18.07 1.10 22.39
CA GLU A 230 -18.22 2.41 21.72
C GLU A 230 -18.18 2.33 20.18
N PHE A 231 -18.73 1.25 19.60
CA PHE A 231 -18.72 1.05 18.16
C PHE A 231 -19.85 1.78 17.45
N ASN A 232 -19.51 2.39 16.31
CA ASN A 232 -20.48 2.95 15.37
C ASN A 232 -21.08 1.84 14.47
N ASP A 233 -22.13 2.20 13.71
CA ASP A 233 -22.82 1.24 12.83
C ASP A 233 -21.88 0.65 11.78
N ASP A 234 -20.97 1.46 11.26
CA ASP A 234 -20.05 1.05 10.21
C ASP A 234 -19.13 -0.11 10.69
N ILE A 235 -18.60 -0.04 11.92
CA ILE A 235 -17.77 -1.11 12.51
C ILE A 235 -18.61 -2.37 12.75
N VAL A 236 -19.84 -2.19 13.23
CA VAL A 236 -20.78 -3.31 13.44
C VAL A 236 -21.15 -3.98 12.12
N ASN A 237 -21.32 -3.21 11.05
CA ASN A 237 -21.60 -3.73 9.71
C ASN A 237 -20.44 -4.58 9.20
N CYS A 238 -19.21 -4.14 9.44
CA CYS A 238 -18.02 -4.94 9.15
C CYS A 238 -18.06 -6.28 9.91
N LEU A 239 -18.35 -6.25 11.21
CA LEU A 239 -18.46 -7.45 12.03
C LEU A 239 -19.56 -8.41 11.56
N ILE A 240 -20.73 -7.89 11.20
CA ILE A 240 -21.85 -8.65 10.64
C ILE A 240 -21.43 -9.33 9.34
N TYR A 241 -20.83 -8.58 8.42
CA TYR A 241 -20.33 -9.10 7.15
C TYR A 241 -19.34 -10.25 7.34
N TYR A 242 -18.36 -10.06 8.24
CA TYR A 242 -17.35 -11.09 8.50
C TYR A 242 -17.93 -12.32 9.19
N SER A 243 -18.90 -12.15 10.09
CA SER A 243 -19.64 -13.29 10.62
C SER A 243 -20.40 -14.03 9.52
N TYR A 244 -21.10 -13.29 8.64
CA TYR A 244 -21.91 -13.85 7.56
C TYR A 244 -21.06 -14.68 6.59
N ILE A 245 -19.94 -14.13 6.09
CA ILE A 245 -19.05 -14.85 5.15
C ILE A 245 -18.39 -16.06 5.80
N ARG A 246 -17.98 -15.97 7.08
CA ARG A 246 -17.25 -17.05 7.76
C ARG A 246 -18.12 -18.23 8.19
N ASN A 247 -19.41 -17.98 8.39
CA ASN A 247 -20.32 -18.98 8.93
C ASN A 247 -21.36 -19.40 7.88
N ASN A 248 -20.91 -19.61 6.63
CA ASN A 248 -21.73 -20.10 5.52
C ASN A 248 -23.03 -19.31 5.34
N LYS A 249 -22.94 -17.99 5.31
CA LYS A 249 -24.07 -17.05 5.17
C LYS A 249 -25.00 -16.98 6.39
N ASN A 250 -24.52 -17.39 7.57
CA ASN A 250 -25.23 -17.22 8.85
C ASN A 250 -24.55 -16.19 9.75
N PHE A 251 -25.34 -15.49 10.57
CA PHE A 251 -24.82 -14.62 11.61
C PHE A 251 -24.63 -15.38 12.93
N ILE A 252 -23.44 -15.27 13.53
CA ILE A 252 -23.09 -15.90 14.82
C ILE A 252 -22.56 -14.82 15.76
N PHE A 253 -23.38 -14.41 16.73
CA PHE A 253 -23.06 -13.32 17.66
C PHE A 253 -21.83 -13.61 18.55
N ARG A 254 -21.61 -14.86 18.97
CA ARG A 254 -20.44 -15.25 19.79
C ARG A 254 -19.12 -15.01 19.04
N TYR A 255 -19.11 -15.25 17.73
CA TYR A 255 -17.96 -14.97 16.87
C TYR A 255 -17.69 -13.47 16.78
N VAL A 256 -18.75 -12.68 16.58
CA VAL A 256 -18.70 -11.21 16.57
C VAL A 256 -18.17 -10.65 17.89
N SER A 257 -18.65 -11.15 19.04
CA SER A 257 -18.23 -10.68 20.36
C SER A 257 -16.73 -10.88 20.61
N LYS A 258 -16.20 -12.06 20.24
CA LYS A 258 -14.76 -12.36 20.39
C LYS A 258 -13.88 -11.46 19.51
N ILE A 259 -14.36 -11.14 18.31
CA ILE A 259 -13.66 -10.23 17.41
C ILE A 259 -13.73 -8.80 17.94
N ALA A 260 -14.89 -8.38 18.47
CA ALA A 260 -15.10 -7.05 19.03
C ALA A 260 -14.11 -6.74 20.16
N GLU A 261 -13.86 -7.70 21.07
CA GLU A 261 -12.83 -7.57 22.10
C GLU A 261 -11.44 -7.30 21.51
N THR A 262 -11.08 -8.01 20.42
CA THR A 262 -9.77 -7.86 19.78
C THR A 262 -9.63 -6.51 19.08
N ILE A 263 -10.70 -6.05 18.40
CA ILE A 263 -10.77 -4.73 17.76
C ILE A 263 -10.63 -3.62 18.80
N TYR A 264 -11.35 -3.74 19.91
CA TYR A 264 -11.32 -2.77 21.01
C TYR A 264 -9.93 -2.70 21.67
N MET A 265 -9.34 -3.85 21.99
CA MET A 265 -7.98 -3.93 22.55
C MET A 265 -6.92 -3.32 21.62
N LYS A 266 -7.09 -3.47 20.31
CA LYS A 266 -6.21 -2.89 19.28
C LYS A 266 -6.54 -1.43 18.93
N LYS A 267 -7.54 -0.82 19.58
CA LYS A 267 -7.99 0.56 19.34
C LYS A 267 -8.35 0.85 17.88
N MET A 268 -8.92 -0.13 17.18
CA MET A 268 -9.36 0.06 15.80
C MET A 268 -10.69 0.83 15.78
N ASN A 269 -10.70 2.02 15.21
CA ASN A 269 -11.83 2.96 15.24
C ASN A 269 -12.44 3.26 13.86
N SER A 270 -12.07 2.52 12.81
CA SER A 270 -12.64 2.69 11.48
C SER A 270 -12.95 1.35 10.81
N VAL A 271 -14.00 1.32 9.97
CA VAL A 271 -14.34 0.15 9.12
C VAL A 271 -13.16 -0.28 8.29
N TYR A 272 -12.35 0.66 7.83
CA TYR A 272 -11.19 0.36 7.03
C TYR A 272 -10.15 -0.46 7.80
N LEU A 273 -9.86 -0.07 9.04
CA LEU A 273 -8.93 -0.79 9.91
C LEU A 273 -9.48 -2.17 10.27
N VAL A 274 -10.77 -2.24 10.61
CA VAL A 274 -11.45 -3.48 10.97
C VAL A 274 -11.51 -4.44 9.78
N HIS A 275 -11.89 -3.96 8.59
CA HIS A 275 -11.95 -4.76 7.37
C HIS A 275 -10.57 -5.30 7.00
N ASN A 276 -9.52 -4.48 7.05
CA ASN A 276 -8.16 -4.93 6.73
C ASN A 276 -7.60 -5.91 7.76
N PHE A 277 -7.91 -5.71 9.04
CA PHE A 277 -7.56 -6.66 10.09
C PHE A 277 -8.22 -8.02 9.83
N LEU A 278 -9.51 -8.03 9.53
CA LEU A 278 -10.29 -9.24 9.33
C LEU A 278 -9.97 -9.96 8.01
N SER A 279 -9.63 -9.22 6.94
CA SER A 279 -9.15 -9.80 5.68
C SER A 279 -7.77 -10.43 5.85
N SER A 280 -6.88 -9.84 6.66
CA SER A 280 -5.58 -10.44 6.95
C SER A 280 -5.67 -11.79 7.70
N ILE A 281 -6.77 -12.01 8.42
CA ILE A 281 -7.08 -13.25 9.14
C ILE A 281 -7.77 -14.28 8.21
N SER A 282 -8.38 -13.86 7.10
CA SER A 282 -9.02 -14.77 6.12
C SER A 282 -8.05 -15.46 5.19
N PHE A 283 -6.98 -14.78 4.77
CA PHE A 283 -5.97 -15.37 3.87
C PHE A 283 -5.05 -16.42 4.51
N LYS A 284 -5.07 -16.61 5.84
CA LYS A 284 -4.23 -17.61 6.52
C LYS A 284 -4.77 -19.05 6.47
N LYS A 285 -5.97 -19.33 5.93
CA LYS A 285 -6.57 -20.69 5.99
C LYS A 285 -7.09 -21.31 4.69
N THR A 286 -6.91 -20.67 3.53
CA THR A 286 -7.34 -21.26 2.23
C THR A 286 -6.15 -21.42 1.28
N SER A 287 -5.36 -22.47 1.51
CA SER A 287 -4.46 -23.04 0.52
C SER A 287 -4.92 -24.47 0.22
N SER A 288 -5.89 -24.63 -0.68
CA SER A 288 -6.05 -25.79 -1.57
C SER A 288 -7.50 -25.92 -2.08
N VAL A 289 -7.84 -25.34 -3.23
CA VAL A 289 -8.73 -26.02 -4.20
C VAL A 289 -8.27 -25.62 -5.60
N LYS A 290 -7.96 -26.64 -6.41
CA LYS A 290 -7.58 -26.54 -7.82
C LYS A 290 -8.77 -26.06 -8.65
N PHE A 291 -8.51 -25.14 -9.58
CA PHE A 291 -9.45 -24.82 -10.66
C PHE A 291 -9.65 -26.06 -11.55
N VAL A 292 -10.90 -26.46 -11.73
CA VAL A 292 -11.34 -27.29 -12.86
C VAL A 292 -12.30 -26.42 -13.66
N GLU A 293 -11.95 -26.14 -14.90
CA GLU A 293 -12.87 -25.58 -15.89
C GLU A 293 -13.91 -26.63 -16.30
N SER A 294 -15.19 -26.25 -16.32
CA SER A 294 -16.14 -26.81 -17.28
C SER A 294 -17.39 -25.93 -17.46
N SER A 295 -17.57 -25.60 -18.73
CA SER A 295 -18.72 -25.15 -19.52
C SER A 295 -20.15 -25.50 -19.08
N VAL A 296 -21.08 -24.57 -19.40
CA VAL A 296 -22.45 -24.72 -19.95
C VAL A 296 -23.66 -24.91 -18.99
N MET A 297 -24.52 -23.87 -19.02
CA MET A 297 -26.00 -23.79 -18.98
C MET A 297 -26.89 -24.42 -17.88
N GLN A 298 -27.94 -23.63 -17.56
CA GLN A 298 -29.30 -23.93 -17.06
C GLN A 298 -29.61 -23.88 -15.54
N SER A 299 -30.42 -22.88 -15.17
CA SER A 299 -31.40 -22.85 -14.07
C SER A 299 -32.55 -23.86 -14.34
N PRO A 300 -33.27 -24.42 -13.33
CA PRO A 300 -34.17 -23.65 -12.46
C PRO A 300 -34.36 -24.13 -10.99
N THR A 301 -34.70 -23.17 -10.14
CA THR A 301 -35.60 -23.14 -8.96
C THR A 301 -35.97 -24.44 -8.22
N LYS A 302 -35.74 -24.48 -6.89
CA LYS A 302 -36.70 -25.01 -5.90
C LYS A 302 -36.45 -24.50 -4.47
N ILE A 303 -37.55 -24.16 -3.82
CA ILE A 303 -37.78 -23.72 -2.43
C ILE A 303 -37.58 -24.90 -1.46
N ILE A 304 -37.13 -24.65 -0.21
CA ILE A 304 -37.67 -25.18 1.08
C ILE A 304 -36.84 -24.64 2.27
N GLU A 305 -37.51 -23.83 3.08
CA GLU A 305 -37.65 -23.76 4.55
C GLU A 305 -36.47 -23.68 5.55
N ALA A 306 -36.85 -23.04 6.67
CA ALA A 306 -36.07 -22.56 7.80
C ALA A 306 -35.50 -23.65 8.73
N SER A 307 -34.68 -23.18 9.68
CA SER A 307 -34.00 -23.87 10.81
C SER A 307 -32.54 -24.20 10.50
N ASN A 308 -31.52 -23.80 11.28
CA ASN A 308 -31.40 -23.79 12.73
C ASN A 308 -30.37 -22.76 13.22
N VAL A 309 -30.68 -22.09 14.32
CA VAL A 309 -29.66 -21.54 15.24
C VAL A 309 -28.97 -22.73 15.89
N VAL A 310 -27.71 -22.97 15.55
CA VAL A 310 -26.88 -23.97 16.25
C VAL A 310 -26.03 -23.24 17.28
N LEU A 311 -26.48 -23.29 18.54
CA LEU A 311 -25.62 -23.12 19.71
C LEU A 311 -24.97 -24.49 19.96
N ASN A 312 -23.79 -24.74 19.40
CA ASN A 312 -22.97 -25.88 19.84
C ASN A 312 -21.71 -25.37 20.54
N ASP A 313 -21.57 -25.81 21.78
CA ASP A 313 -20.33 -25.80 22.53
C ASP A 313 -19.38 -26.87 21.96
N ASN A 314 -18.08 -26.62 22.14
CA ASN A 314 -16.93 -27.47 21.78
C ASN A 314 -16.44 -27.36 20.33
N ILE A 315 -15.52 -26.42 20.09
CA ILE A 315 -14.34 -26.67 19.24
C ILE A 315 -13.14 -25.98 19.91
N GLU A 316 -12.24 -26.78 20.47
CA GLU A 316 -10.88 -26.35 20.87
C GLU A 316 -10.12 -25.85 19.64
N ILE A 317 -9.42 -24.73 19.77
CA ILE A 317 -8.53 -24.21 18.73
C ILE A 317 -7.13 -24.11 19.33
N GLU A 318 -6.24 -25.00 18.90
CA GLU A 318 -4.80 -24.88 19.07
C GLU A 318 -4.23 -23.79 18.14
N TRP A 319 -3.16 -23.15 18.63
CA TRP A 319 -2.62 -21.85 18.23
C TRP A 319 -1.85 -21.84 16.91
#